data_AF-A0A822DFD2-F1
#
_entry.id   AF-A0A822DFD2-F1
#
_cell.length_a   1.000
_cell.length_b   1.000
_cell.length_c   1.000
_cell.angle_alpha   90.00
_cell.angle_beta   90.00
_cell.angle_gamma   90.00
#
_symmetry.space_group_name_H-M   'P 1'
#
loop_
_entity.id
_entity.type
_entity.pdbx_description
1 polymer ?
#
loop_
_entity_poly.entity_id
_entity_poly.type
_entity_poly.pdbx_seq_one_letter_code
_entity_poly.pdbx_strand_id
1 'polypeptide(L)'
;EALVAKPCYNTIGVQDLFLVEVTPFSLGIEDVNGDLCIIITRNQTIPLRTKFYPIFTNAYAYQTTATIRVFRGEHKLTKYNVNLIESWIKI
;
A
#
# COMPACT_ATOMS: atom_id res chain seq x y z
N GLU A 1 -33.94 -40.51 -18.00
CA GLU A 1 -33.29 -40.01 -16.78
C GLU A 1 -32.14 -39.08 -17.16
N ALA A 2 -32.00 -37.99 -16.42
CA ALA A 2 -30.94 -36.98 -16.41
C ALA A 2 -30.49 -36.36 -17.76
N LEU A 3 -31.18 -35.29 -18.16
CA LEU A 3 -30.55 -34.18 -18.87
C LEU A 3 -29.46 -33.61 -17.95
N VAL A 4 -28.20 -34.01 -18.16
CA VAL A 4 -27.05 -33.44 -17.46
C VAL A 4 -27.02 -31.95 -17.77
N ALA A 5 -27.30 -31.12 -16.76
CA ALA A 5 -27.24 -29.68 -16.87
C ALA A 5 -25.84 -29.28 -17.37
N LYS A 6 -25.78 -28.72 -18.59
CA LYS A 6 -24.55 -28.11 -19.08
C LYS A 6 -24.20 -26.94 -18.16
N PRO A 7 -23.01 -26.89 -17.57
CA PRO A 7 -22.64 -25.81 -16.66
C PRO A 7 -22.72 -24.47 -17.41
N CYS A 8 -23.39 -23.48 -16.80
CA CYS A 8 -23.66 -22.17 -17.39
C CYS A 8 -22.44 -21.23 -17.38
N TYR A 9 -21.22 -21.73 -17.24
CA TYR A 9 -20.04 -20.92 -17.49
C TYR A 9 -19.48 -21.30 -18.86
N ASN A 10 -19.27 -20.27 -19.64
CA ASN A 10 -18.58 -20.36 -20.90
C ASN A 10 -17.19 -20.96 -20.70
N THR A 11 -16.93 -22.15 -21.27
CA THR A 11 -15.59 -22.71 -21.42
C THR A 11 -14.83 -21.98 -22.54
N ILE A 12 -14.70 -20.65 -22.44
CA ILE A 12 -13.65 -19.93 -23.17
C ILE A 12 -12.36 -20.51 -22.60
N GLY A 13 -11.53 -21.09 -23.47
CA GLY A 13 -10.18 -21.51 -23.10
C GLY A 13 -9.52 -20.40 -22.29
N VAL A 14 -9.09 -20.74 -21.08
CA VAL A 14 -8.51 -19.82 -20.07
C VAL A 14 -7.10 -19.38 -20.49
N GLN A 15 -6.93 -18.95 -21.74
CA GLN A 15 -5.63 -18.57 -22.28
C GLN A 15 -5.38 -17.06 -22.14
N ASP A 16 -6.43 -16.23 -21.99
CA ASP A 16 -6.31 -14.77 -21.97
C ASP A 16 -7.07 -14.07 -20.81
N LEU A 17 -7.02 -14.61 -19.59
CA LEU A 17 -7.54 -13.91 -18.40
C LEU A 17 -6.39 -13.31 -17.59
N PHE A 18 -6.41 -11.99 -17.37
CA PHE A 18 -5.45 -11.31 -16.50
C PHE A 18 -6.07 -11.06 -15.12
N LEU A 19 -5.46 -11.62 -14.08
CA LEU A 19 -5.75 -11.27 -12.70
C LEU A 19 -4.86 -10.10 -12.30
N VAL A 20 -5.49 -9.03 -11.80
CA VAL A 20 -4.79 -7.85 -11.30
C VAL A 20 -5.19 -7.63 -9.85
N GLU A 21 -4.25 -7.83 -8.94
CA GLU A 21 -4.45 -7.52 -7.53
C GLU A 21 -4.27 -6.02 -7.27
N VAL A 22 -4.93 -5.51 -6.23
CA VAL A 22 -4.88 -4.09 -5.86
C VAL A 22 -4.69 -3.88 -4.37
N THR A 23 -4.09 -2.76 -3.98
CA THR A 23 -4.00 -2.34 -2.57
C THR A 23 -5.38 -1.91 -2.06
N PRO A 24 -5.91 -2.47 -0.96
CA PRO A 24 -7.23 -2.07 -0.45
C PRO A 24 -7.23 -0.70 0.25
N PHE A 25 -6.07 -0.19 0.65
CA PHE A 25 -5.91 1.08 1.37
C PHE A 25 -4.60 1.77 0.97
N SER A 26 -4.55 3.07 1.21
CA SER A 26 -3.36 3.87 1.07
C SER A 26 -2.31 3.49 2.12
N LEU A 27 -1.04 3.47 1.69
CA LEU A 27 0.13 3.18 2.51
C LEU A 27 1.04 4.40 2.50
N GLY A 28 1.58 4.72 3.67
CA GLY A 28 2.39 5.92 3.84
C GLY A 28 3.29 5.86 5.06
N ILE A 29 4.08 6.93 5.21
CA ILE A 29 4.99 7.12 6.33
C ILE A 29 4.52 8.34 7.13
N GLU A 30 4.72 8.30 8.44
CA GLU A 30 4.49 9.44 9.32
C GLU A 30 5.51 10.57 9.07
N ASP A 31 5.01 11.78 8.85
CA ASP A 31 5.81 13.00 8.87
C ASP A 31 6.02 13.51 10.31
N VAL A 32 6.97 14.42 10.51
CA VAL A 32 7.30 15.04 11.81
C VAL A 32 6.08 15.70 12.47
N ASN A 33 5.13 16.16 11.66
CA ASN A 33 3.91 16.81 12.13
C ASN A 33 2.80 15.82 12.55
N GLY A 34 3.02 14.51 12.44
CA GLY A 34 2.00 13.48 12.70
C GLY A 34 0.97 13.33 11.57
N ASP A 35 1.25 13.90 10.41
CA ASP A 35 0.47 13.72 9.18
C ASP A 35 0.97 12.48 8.42
N LEU A 36 0.05 11.76 7.76
CA LEU A 36 0.36 10.62 6.92
C LEU A 36 0.79 11.12 5.53
N CYS A 37 2.06 10.91 5.18
CA CYS A 37 2.55 11.10 3.83
C CYS A 37 2.26 9.83 3.01
N ILE A 38 1.26 9.90 2.13
CA ILE A 38 0.86 8.76 1.28
C ILE A 38 1.88 8.54 0.17
N ILE A 39 2.41 7.31 0.10
CA ILE A 39 3.38 6.87 -0.93
C ILE A 39 2.70 5.97 -1.96
N ILE A 40 1.79 5.10 -1.51
CA ILE A 40 0.97 4.25 -2.37
C ILE A 40 -0.48 4.58 -2.07
N THR A 41 -1.24 4.97 -3.09
CA THR A 41 -2.66 5.26 -2.92
C THR A 41 -3.48 3.97 -2.90
N ARG A 42 -4.70 4.04 -2.37
CA ARG A 42 -5.66 2.93 -2.45
C ARG A 42 -5.95 2.53 -3.89
N ASN A 43 -6.32 1.26 -4.08
CA ASN A 43 -6.67 0.62 -5.33
C ASN A 43 -5.55 0.65 -6.40
N GLN A 44 -4.29 0.78 -5.98
CA GLN A 44 -3.15 0.67 -6.89
C GLN A 44 -2.84 -0.80 -7.18
N THR A 45 -2.52 -1.12 -8.43
CA THR A 45 -2.24 -2.50 -8.84
C THR A 45 -0.93 -3.02 -8.25
N ILE A 46 -0.92 -4.25 -7.77
CA ILE A 46 0.25 -4.94 -7.22
C ILE A 46 0.69 -5.98 -8.26
N PRO A 47 2.00 -6.14 -8.54
CA PRO A 47 3.16 -5.52 -7.89
C PRO A 47 3.43 -4.08 -8.38
N LEU A 48 3.66 -3.18 -7.42
CA LEU A 48 4.07 -1.81 -7.67
C LEU A 48 5.39 -1.52 -6.98
N ARG A 49 6.26 -0.80 -7.68
CA ARG A 49 7.35 -0.04 -7.07
C ARG A 49 7.10 1.43 -7.35
N THR A 50 6.96 2.23 -6.31
CA THR A 50 6.67 3.66 -6.46
C THR A 50 7.81 4.33 -7.23
N LYS A 51 7.49 4.85 -8.42
CA LYS A 51 8.47 5.53 -9.30
C LYS A 51 8.80 6.95 -8.84
N PHE A 52 7.88 7.57 -8.10
CA PHE A 52 8.02 8.89 -7.51
C PHE A 52 7.92 8.76 -5.99
N TYR A 53 9.06 8.81 -5.30
CA TYR A 53 9.09 8.80 -3.84
C TYR A 53 9.46 10.19 -3.33
N PRO A 54 8.77 10.72 -2.32
CA PRO A 54 9.20 11.94 -1.65
C PRO A 54 10.56 11.73 -0.98
N ILE A 55 11.44 12.72 -1.11
CA ILE A 55 12.72 12.74 -0.39
C ILE A 55 12.43 13.31 1.00
N PHE A 56 12.68 12.51 2.03
CA PHE A 56 12.54 12.93 3.43
C PHE A 56 13.86 13.52 3.94
N THR A 57 13.75 14.54 4.78
CA THR A 57 14.90 15.21 5.41
C THR A 57 14.84 15.08 6.93
N ASN A 58 15.96 15.33 7.58
CA ASN A 58 16.04 15.29 9.04
C ASN A 58 15.12 16.35 9.67
N ALA A 59 14.53 16.02 10.80
CA ALA A 59 13.65 16.92 11.55
C ALA A 59 14.45 17.99 12.31
N TYR A 60 15.68 17.68 12.71
CA TYR A 60 16.56 18.56 13.49
C TYR A 60 18.04 18.38 13.10
N ALA A 61 18.86 19.37 13.42
CA ALA A 61 20.29 19.37 13.14
C ALA A 61 21.01 18.24 13.92
N TYR A 62 22.03 17.64 13.31
CA TYR A 62 22.85 16.57 13.91
C TYR A 62 22.07 15.31 14.33
N GLN A 63 20.91 15.06 13.72
CA GLN A 63 20.16 13.83 13.92
C GLN A 63 20.95 12.61 13.40
N THR A 64 21.32 11.69 14.28
CA THR A 64 22.07 10.46 13.93
C THR A 64 21.18 9.26 13.64
N THR A 65 19.92 9.30 14.04
CA THR A 65 18.97 8.19 13.88
C THR A 65 17.57 8.75 13.62
N ALA A 66 16.89 8.18 12.64
CA ALA A 66 15.49 8.49 12.33
C ALA A 66 14.63 7.25 12.49
N THR A 67 13.40 7.46 12.96
CA THR A 67 12.40 6.42 13.11
C THR A 67 11.44 6.52 11.93
N ILE A 68 11.30 5.41 11.20
CA ILE A 68 10.36 5.28 10.08
C ILE A 68 9.19 4.45 10.57
N ARG A 69 8.00 5.05 10.59
CA ARG A 69 6.75 4.34 10.90
C ARG A 69 5.89 4.26 9.67
N VAL A 70 5.51 3.04 9.30
CA VAL A 70 4.66 2.77 8.14
C VAL A 70 3.23 2.57 8.61
N PHE A 71 2.30 3.28 7.98
CA PHE A 71 0.88 3.26 8.31
C PHE A 71 0.05 2.85 7.09
N ARG A 72 -1.12 2.28 7.39
CA ARG A 72 -2.21 2.03 6.45
C ARG A 72 -3.46 2.77 6.90
N GLY A 73 -4.08 3.51 5.98
CA GLY A 73 -5.33 4.22 6.22
C GLY A 73 -5.50 5.45 5.34
N GLU A 74 -6.65 6.11 5.46
CA GLU A 74 -7.04 7.25 4.62
C GLU A 74 -7.15 8.56 5.42
N HIS A 75 -6.97 8.53 6.74
CA HIS A 75 -7.02 9.74 7.55
C HIS A 75 -5.74 10.54 7.39
N LYS A 76 -5.86 11.87 7.43
CA LYS A 76 -4.69 12.77 7.37
C LYS A 76 -3.75 12.57 8.56
N LEU A 77 -4.28 12.43 9.77
CA LEU A 77 -3.48 12.27 10.99
C LEU A 77 -3.20 10.80 11.27
N THR A 78 -1.94 10.46 11.54
CA THR A 78 -1.47 9.08 11.76
C THR A 78 -2.14 8.39 12.94
N LYS A 79 -2.52 9.14 13.98
CA LYS A 79 -3.24 8.62 15.16
C LYS A 79 -4.58 7.93 14.87
N TYR A 80 -5.19 8.21 13.71
CA TYR A 80 -6.46 7.59 13.30
C TYR A 80 -6.26 6.47 12.26
N ASN A 81 -5.01 6.17 11.90
CA ASN A 81 -4.65 5.11 10.97
C ASN A 81 -4.00 3.94 11.72
N VAL A 82 -3.83 2.82 11.02
CA VAL A 82 -3.22 1.61 11.59
C VAL A 82 -1.73 1.64 11.35
N ASN A 83 -0.95 1.61 12.43
CA ASN A 83 0.49 1.39 12.36
C ASN A 83 0.76 -0.07 11.97
N LEU A 84 1.59 -0.29 10.95
CA LEU A 84 1.99 -1.61 10.49
C LEU A 84 3.35 -2.03 11.03
N ILE A 85 4.34 -1.15 10.93
CA ILE A 85 5.72 -1.43 11.31
C ILE A 85 6.45 -0.15 11.70
N GLU A 86 7.36 -0.28 12.65
CA GLU A 86 8.32 0.73 13.06
C GLU A 86 9.73 0.20 12.86
N SER A 87 10.58 1.02 12.26
CA SER A 87 11.99 0.70 11.99
C SER A 87 12.87 1.91 12.25
N TRP A 88 14.15 1.66 12.51
CA TRP A 88 15.14 2.68 12.83
C TRP A 88 16.18 2.69 11.72
N ILE A 89 16.46 3.87 11.18
CA ILE A 89 17.54 4.08 10.22
C ILE A 89 18.61 4.97 10.84
N LYS A 90 19.87 4.58 10.66
CA LYS A 90 21.01 5.42 11.01
C LYS A 90 21.28 6.33 9.81
N ILE A 91 21.31 7.65 10.05
CA ILE A 91 21.56 8.68 9.04
C ILE A 91 23.07 8.86 8.84
#